data_AF-A0A7X0MJN1-F1
#
_entry.id   AF-A0A7X0MJN1-F1
#
_cell.length_a   1.000
_cell.length_b   1.000
_cell.length_c   1.000
_cell.angle_alpha   90.00
_cell.angle_beta   90.00
_cell.angle_gamma   90.00
#
_symmetry.space_group_name_H-M   'P 1'
#
loop_
_entity.id
_entity.type
_entity.pdbx_description
1 polymer ?
#
loop_
_entity_poly.entity_id
_entity_poly.type
_entity_poly.pdbx_seq_one_letter_code
_entity_poly.pdbx_strand_id
1 'polypeptide(L)'
;MMKKYIAILGLGILGLTFSSCRKEPSFNYPAGTVGISKVTQYPILTLKGTRVIVQPIGAAFTDPGATALEGTNPLTPVVTGSVNVNVAGVYTITYTATNRDGFPASIARTVAIYDTKPDAVANDFSGSYLRAATKASAVWTKLAPGVYSVLNPGGAAGATLSVIAFNQTGSTINIPQQNASDGTSTASANETYNIATSSYSWVIINPGYGGSLRSFVKQ
;
A
#
# COMPACT_ATOMS: atom_id res chain seq x y z
N MET A 1 62.63 52.64 -39.49
CA MET A 1 62.93 51.20 -39.31
C MET A 1 62.19 50.67 -38.09
N MET A 2 61.08 49.96 -38.32
CA MET A 2 60.29 49.25 -37.30
C MET A 2 61.05 48.01 -36.81
N LYS A 3 61.48 47.99 -35.56
CA LYS A 3 61.98 46.77 -34.89
C LYS A 3 61.92 46.91 -33.36
N LYS A 4 60.77 47.32 -32.81
CA LYS A 4 60.53 47.33 -31.35
C LYS A 4 59.19 46.71 -30.90
N TYR A 5 58.44 46.08 -31.80
CA TYR A 5 57.11 45.53 -31.48
C TYR A 5 57.06 44.00 -31.27
N ILE A 6 58.19 43.29 -31.32
CA ILE A 6 58.23 41.83 -31.12
C ILE A 6 58.40 41.43 -29.63
N ALA A 7 58.68 42.37 -28.72
CA ALA A 7 58.80 42.06 -27.29
C ALA A 7 57.51 42.28 -26.48
N ILE A 8 56.45 42.82 -27.10
CA ILE A 8 55.20 43.17 -26.38
C ILE A 8 54.07 42.16 -26.66
N LEU A 9 54.19 41.32 -27.69
CA LEU A 9 53.17 40.30 -28.00
C LEU A 9 53.35 38.97 -27.22
N GLY A 10 54.47 38.80 -26.50
CA GLY A 10 54.74 37.59 -25.71
C GLY A 10 54.27 37.68 -24.24
N LEU A 11 53.94 38.88 -23.76
CA LEU A 11 53.67 39.14 -22.34
C LEU A 11 52.24 39.58 -22.05
N GLY A 12 51.32 39.48 -23.03
CA GLY A 12 49.90 39.78 -22.84
C GLY A 12 49.03 38.56 -22.55
N ILE A 13 49.55 37.34 -22.72
CA ILE A 13 48.81 36.08 -22.56
C ILE A 13 49.23 35.32 -21.28
N LEU A 14 50.21 35.83 -20.52
CA LEU A 14 50.63 35.23 -19.24
C LEU A 14 49.90 35.84 -18.02
N GLY A 15 48.88 36.68 -18.25
CA GLY A 15 48.06 37.31 -17.22
C GLY A 15 46.68 36.66 -17.03
N LEU A 16 46.35 35.61 -17.78
CA LEU A 16 45.27 34.69 -17.42
C LEU A 16 45.77 33.80 -16.29
N THR A 17 45.92 34.41 -15.11
CA THR A 17 46.01 33.67 -13.88
C THR A 17 44.82 32.72 -13.87
N PHE A 18 45.11 31.43 -13.89
CA PHE A 18 44.15 30.39 -13.58
C PHE A 18 43.65 30.65 -12.16
N SER A 19 42.65 31.53 -12.03
CA SER A 19 41.76 31.55 -10.88
C SER A 19 40.94 30.28 -11.00
N SER A 20 41.58 29.13 -10.74
CA SER A 20 40.84 27.92 -10.46
C SER A 20 39.97 28.25 -9.25
N CYS A 21 38.67 27.99 -9.36
CA CYS A 21 37.76 28.17 -8.22
C CYS A 21 38.29 27.28 -7.09
N ARG A 22 38.93 27.87 -6.07
CA ARG A 22 39.29 27.13 -4.87
C ARG A 22 37.97 26.75 -4.20
N LYS A 23 37.74 25.46 -4.00
CA LYS A 23 36.62 25.00 -3.17
C LYS A 23 36.79 25.64 -1.79
N GLU A 24 35.86 26.52 -1.43
CA GLU A 24 35.78 27.15 -0.11
C GLU A 24 35.90 26.05 0.96
N PRO A 25 36.95 26.06 1.80
CA PRO A 25 37.30 24.90 2.64
C PRO A 25 36.33 24.66 3.80
N SER A 26 35.45 25.62 4.11
CA SER A 26 34.42 25.48 5.13
C SER A 26 33.25 26.42 4.85
N PHE A 27 32.20 25.90 4.22
CA PHE A 27 30.97 26.66 4.05
C PHE A 27 30.06 26.37 5.25
N ASN A 28 29.92 27.34 6.16
CA ASN A 28 28.95 27.25 7.25
C ASN A 28 27.57 27.62 6.69
N TYR A 29 26.80 26.61 6.26
CA TYR A 29 25.46 26.84 5.73
C TYR A 29 24.48 27.19 6.84
N PRO A 30 23.55 28.15 6.62
CA PRO A 30 22.40 28.34 7.50
C PRO A 30 21.67 27.01 7.76
N ALA A 31 21.16 26.84 8.98
CA ALA A 31 20.40 25.64 9.36
C ALA A 31 19.29 25.34 8.33
N GLY A 32 19.26 24.11 7.82
CA GLY A 32 18.31 23.68 6.79
C GLY A 32 18.71 24.04 5.35
N THR A 33 19.97 24.42 5.09
CA THR A 33 20.49 24.64 3.73
C THR A 33 21.80 23.89 3.48
N VAL A 34 22.04 23.53 2.22
CA VAL A 34 23.33 23.04 1.71
C VAL A 34 23.57 23.73 0.37
N GLY A 35 24.52 24.66 0.33
CA GLY A 35 24.72 25.53 -0.82
C GLY A 35 23.61 26.57 -0.94
N ILE A 36 23.11 26.75 -2.16
CA ILE A 36 21.90 27.53 -2.47
C ILE A 36 20.60 26.74 -2.26
N SER A 37 20.70 25.47 -1.85
CA SER A 37 19.56 24.55 -1.72
C SER A 37 19.01 24.52 -0.30
N LYS A 38 17.68 24.40 -0.18
CA LYS A 38 16.98 24.19 1.09
C LYS A 38 16.67 22.71 1.31
N VAL A 39 16.95 22.20 2.50
CA VAL A 39 16.55 20.86 2.95
C VAL A 39 15.11 20.90 3.42
N THR A 40 14.26 20.11 2.79
CA THR A 40 12.85 19.99 3.17
C THR A 40 12.58 18.61 3.78
N GLN A 41 11.68 18.53 4.76
CA GLN A 41 11.26 17.28 5.38
C GLN A 41 9.84 16.97 4.96
N TYR A 42 9.63 15.85 4.28
CA TYR A 42 8.27 15.46 3.88
C TYR A 42 7.44 15.00 5.08
N PRO A 43 6.10 15.09 5.00
CA PRO A 43 5.23 14.51 6.00
C PRO A 43 5.36 12.98 6.03
N ILE A 44 5.52 12.41 7.21
CA ILE A 44 5.40 10.97 7.43
C ILE A 44 4.03 10.74 8.03
N LEU A 45 3.14 10.10 7.26
CA LEU A 45 1.81 9.76 7.72
C LEU A 45 1.73 8.34 8.18
N THR A 46 0.96 8.16 9.23
CA THR A 46 0.70 6.88 9.82
C THR A 46 -0.79 6.80 10.06
N LEU A 47 -1.46 5.87 9.35
CA LEU A 47 -2.88 5.61 9.53
C LEU A 47 -3.09 5.31 11.01
N LYS A 48 -4.04 6.00 11.64
CA LYS A 48 -4.48 5.63 12.98
C LYS A 48 -5.42 4.42 12.88
N GLY A 49 -4.98 3.27 12.33
CA GLY A 49 -5.84 2.10 12.06
C GLY A 49 -5.55 1.39 10.72
N THR A 50 -6.33 0.37 10.36
CA THR A 50 -6.00 -0.54 9.23
C THR A 50 -6.11 0.10 7.86
N ARG A 51 -5.35 -0.46 6.91
CA ARG A 51 -5.52 -0.18 5.49
C ARG A 51 -6.80 -0.80 4.93
N VAL A 52 -7.42 -1.79 5.58
CA VAL A 52 -8.73 -2.34 5.24
C VAL A 52 -9.56 -2.63 6.49
N ILE A 53 -10.69 -1.95 6.63
CA ILE A 53 -11.80 -2.17 7.55
C ILE A 53 -12.85 -2.94 6.74
N VAL A 54 -13.77 -3.63 7.40
CA VAL A 54 -14.89 -4.38 6.83
C VAL A 54 -16.11 -4.25 7.77
N GLN A 55 -17.36 -4.30 7.32
CA GLN A 55 -18.54 -3.84 8.06
C GLN A 55 -19.83 -4.40 7.42
N PRO A 56 -21.02 -4.43 7.99
CA PRO A 56 -22.26 -4.85 7.32
C PRO A 56 -23.16 -3.69 6.93
N ILE A 57 -24.05 -3.94 5.96
CA ILE A 57 -25.09 -3.01 5.61
C ILE A 57 -25.87 -2.59 6.86
N GLY A 58 -26.10 -1.30 7.06
CA GLY A 58 -26.74 -0.73 8.25
C GLY A 58 -25.80 0.02 9.20
N ALA A 59 -24.54 -0.39 9.31
CA ALA A 59 -23.79 -0.20 10.55
C ALA A 59 -22.94 1.06 10.61
N ALA A 60 -23.21 1.90 11.62
CA ALA A 60 -22.57 3.19 11.86
C ALA A 60 -21.04 3.14 11.74
N PHE A 61 -20.42 4.21 11.24
CA PHE A 61 -19.00 4.27 10.96
C PHE A 61 -18.44 5.62 11.38
N THR A 62 -17.37 5.56 12.15
CA THR A 62 -16.56 6.73 12.51
C THR A 62 -15.14 6.48 12.07
N ASP A 63 -14.56 7.48 11.42
CA ASP A 63 -13.19 7.42 10.97
C ASP A 63 -12.17 7.61 12.13
N PRO A 64 -11.25 6.65 12.37
CA PRO A 64 -10.16 6.80 13.34
C PRO A 64 -9.05 7.83 13.02
N GLY A 65 -8.95 8.36 11.79
CA GLY A 65 -7.92 9.33 11.45
C GLY A 65 -6.57 8.77 10.93
N ALA A 66 -5.61 9.69 10.76
CA ALA A 66 -4.16 9.45 10.72
C ALA A 66 -3.42 10.52 11.53
N THR A 67 -2.13 10.30 11.81
CA THR A 67 -1.17 11.33 12.23
C THR A 67 -0.28 11.73 11.05
N ALA A 68 0.36 12.89 11.17
CA ALA A 68 1.39 13.33 10.25
C ALA A 68 2.48 14.10 10.98
N LEU A 69 3.74 13.87 10.61
CA LEU A 69 4.89 14.61 11.13
C LEU A 69 5.74 15.17 9.99
N GLU A 70 6.16 16.42 10.11
CA GLU A 70 7.29 16.98 9.36
C GLU A 70 8.54 16.90 10.25
N GLY A 71 9.33 15.83 10.09
CA GLY A 71 10.40 15.49 11.03
C GLY A 71 9.83 15.20 12.42
N THR A 72 10.06 16.10 13.38
CA THR A 72 9.49 16.02 14.74
C THR A 72 8.27 16.91 14.96
N ASN A 73 7.92 17.73 13.97
CA ASN A 73 6.84 18.70 14.10
C ASN A 73 5.50 18.09 13.69
N PRO A 74 4.45 18.20 14.51
CA PRO A 74 3.13 17.68 14.16
C PRO A 74 2.48 18.49 13.03
N LEU A 75 1.85 17.78 12.10
CA LEU A 75 0.94 18.32 11.11
C LEU A 75 -0.46 17.76 11.36
N THR A 76 -1.50 18.55 11.11
CA THR A 76 -2.89 18.06 11.16
C THR A 76 -3.27 17.54 9.79
N PRO A 77 -3.58 16.23 9.63
CA PRO A 77 -4.04 15.73 8.35
C PRO A 77 -5.45 16.21 8.07
N VAL A 78 -5.66 16.75 6.88
CA VAL A 78 -6.98 16.92 6.30
C VAL A 78 -7.54 15.52 6.01
N VAL A 79 -8.70 15.22 6.60
CA VAL A 79 -9.43 13.97 6.39
C VAL A 79 -10.40 14.16 5.23
N THR A 80 -10.43 13.21 4.31
CA THR A 80 -11.44 13.13 3.25
C THR A 80 -11.93 11.70 3.14
N GLY A 81 -13.21 11.51 2.78
CA GLY A 81 -13.86 10.20 2.73
C GLY A 81 -14.91 10.02 3.81
N SER A 82 -15.88 9.16 3.54
CA SER A 82 -17.02 8.88 4.41
C SER A 82 -17.55 7.50 4.12
N VAL A 83 -18.27 6.95 5.09
CA VAL A 83 -18.78 5.59 5.01
C VAL A 83 -20.29 5.62 5.14
N ASN A 84 -20.96 5.04 4.14
CA ASN A 84 -22.39 4.81 4.21
C ASN A 84 -22.68 3.43 4.78
N VAL A 85 -22.53 3.43 6.08
CA VAL A 85 -23.00 2.47 7.06
C VAL A 85 -24.19 1.64 6.63
N ASN A 86 -25.24 2.27 6.10
CA ASN A 86 -26.52 1.63 5.78
C ASN A 86 -26.52 0.80 4.51
N VAL A 87 -25.35 0.58 3.91
CA VAL A 87 -25.16 -0.14 2.66
C VAL A 87 -23.94 -1.05 2.79
N ALA A 88 -24.03 -2.30 2.38
CA ALA A 88 -22.85 -3.13 2.17
C ALA A 88 -21.91 -2.57 1.12
N GLY A 89 -20.64 -2.92 1.14
CA GLY A 89 -19.67 -2.04 0.52
C GLY A 89 -18.23 -2.40 0.77
N VAL A 90 -17.32 -1.50 0.45
CA VAL A 90 -15.98 -1.46 0.98
C VAL A 90 -15.51 -0.04 0.79
N TYR A 91 -15.67 0.80 1.80
CA TYR A 91 -15.35 2.21 1.79
C TYR A 91 -13.93 2.52 2.16
N THR A 92 -13.49 3.74 1.94
CA THR A 92 -12.11 4.13 2.22
C THR A 92 -12.08 5.54 2.76
N ILE A 93 -11.06 5.84 3.55
CA ILE A 93 -10.82 7.14 4.13
C ILE A 93 -9.36 7.52 3.99
N THR A 94 -9.11 8.79 3.75
CA THR A 94 -7.80 9.30 3.37
C THR A 94 -7.40 10.46 4.26
N TYR A 95 -6.11 10.51 4.57
CA TYR A 95 -5.49 11.54 5.38
C TYR A 95 -4.36 12.20 4.62
N THR A 96 -4.36 13.52 4.59
CA THR A 96 -3.34 14.31 3.88
C THR A 96 -2.79 15.41 4.75
N ALA A 97 -1.48 15.49 4.89
CA ALA A 97 -0.82 16.59 5.59
C ALA A 97 0.17 17.28 4.66
N THR A 98 0.31 18.61 4.79
CA THR A 98 1.22 19.45 4.00
C THR A 98 2.25 20.09 4.91
N ASN A 99 3.52 19.91 4.58
CA ASN A 99 4.67 20.46 5.29
C ASN A 99 4.75 21.99 5.09
N ARG A 100 5.64 22.67 5.83
CA ARG A 100 5.70 24.15 5.84
C ARG A 100 6.15 24.76 4.52
N ASP A 101 6.88 23.99 3.73
CA ASP A 101 7.38 24.39 2.43
C ASP A 101 6.34 24.14 1.32
N GLY A 102 5.16 23.63 1.68
CA GLY A 102 4.05 23.36 0.76
C GLY A 102 3.99 21.93 0.20
N PHE A 103 4.74 20.97 0.75
CA PHE A 103 4.82 19.59 0.24
C PHE A 103 3.98 18.57 1.05
N PRO A 104 3.10 17.77 0.41
CA PRO A 104 2.20 16.84 1.11
C PRO A 104 2.66 15.37 1.17
N ALA A 105 2.04 14.57 2.05
CA ALA A 105 2.00 13.10 1.95
C ALA A 105 0.65 12.53 2.46
N SER A 106 0.36 11.25 2.20
CA SER A 106 -0.95 10.64 2.53
C SER A 106 -0.91 9.16 2.89
N ILE A 107 -1.94 8.68 3.59
CA ILE A 107 -2.14 7.25 3.92
C ILE A 107 -3.65 6.96 3.96
N ALA A 108 -4.09 5.72 3.70
CA ALA A 108 -5.52 5.42 3.47
C ALA A 108 -6.04 4.13 4.13
N ARG A 109 -7.26 4.19 4.64
CA ARG A 109 -7.98 3.13 5.35
C ARG A 109 -9.16 2.67 4.54
N THR A 110 -9.16 1.45 4.05
CA THR A 110 -10.32 0.76 3.46
C THR A 110 -11.28 0.35 4.59
N VAL A 111 -12.51 -0.07 4.29
CA VAL A 111 -13.74 -0.17 5.11
C VAL A 111 -14.84 -0.91 4.33
N ALA A 112 -14.59 -2.14 3.90
CA ALA A 112 -15.60 -3.14 3.58
C ALA A 112 -16.89 -2.91 4.37
N ILE A 113 -18.00 -3.04 3.70
CA ILE A 113 -19.32 -3.20 4.24
C ILE A 113 -19.91 -4.47 3.57
N TYR A 114 -20.96 -5.13 4.02
CA TYR A 114 -21.27 -6.45 3.50
C TYR A 114 -22.76 -6.77 3.68
N ASP A 115 -23.40 -7.28 2.62
CA ASP A 115 -24.86 -7.46 2.52
C ASP A 115 -25.13 -8.71 1.73
N THR A 116 -26.08 -9.46 2.23
CA THR A 116 -26.58 -10.68 1.62
C THR A 116 -28.02 -10.77 2.04
N LYS A 117 -28.87 -10.30 1.14
CA LYS A 117 -30.21 -10.82 0.95
C LYS A 117 -30.11 -12.34 0.59
N PRO A 118 -31.21 -13.11 0.68
CA PRO A 118 -31.21 -14.56 0.95
C PRO A 118 -30.25 -15.44 0.11
N ASP A 119 -29.93 -15.08 -1.13
CA ASP A 119 -29.14 -15.92 -2.03
C ASP A 119 -27.65 -16.05 -1.67
N ALA A 120 -27.09 -15.09 -0.93
CA ALA A 120 -25.73 -15.22 -0.38
C ALA A 120 -25.73 -15.67 1.10
N VAL A 121 -26.91 -15.93 1.65
CA VAL A 121 -27.13 -16.88 2.75
C VAL A 121 -27.15 -18.32 2.21
N ALA A 122 -27.62 -18.53 0.98
CA ALA A 122 -27.73 -19.86 0.37
C ALA A 122 -26.37 -20.50 -0.02
N ASN A 123 -25.35 -19.70 -0.37
CA ASN A 123 -24.04 -20.21 -0.76
C ASN A 123 -22.95 -19.75 0.22
N ASP A 124 -22.64 -20.62 1.18
CA ASP A 124 -21.59 -20.40 2.15
C ASP A 124 -20.27 -21.06 1.75
N PHE A 125 -19.28 -20.19 1.52
CA PHE A 125 -17.90 -20.52 1.18
C PHE A 125 -17.06 -20.83 2.40
N SER A 126 -17.61 -20.75 3.61
CA SER A 126 -16.88 -21.12 4.81
C SER A 126 -16.56 -22.62 4.80
N GLY A 127 -15.37 -22.99 5.25
CA GLY A 127 -14.96 -24.38 5.33
C GLY A 127 -13.48 -24.61 5.10
N SER A 128 -13.06 -25.87 5.29
CA SER A 128 -11.71 -26.34 5.00
C SER A 128 -11.65 -26.80 3.56
N TYR A 129 -10.68 -26.28 2.82
CA TYR A 129 -10.45 -26.69 1.45
C TYR A 129 -9.03 -27.23 1.31
N LEU A 130 -8.91 -28.49 0.88
CA LEU A 130 -7.59 -29.07 0.65
C LEU A 130 -7.07 -28.66 -0.71
N ARG A 131 -5.84 -28.13 -0.72
CA ARG A 131 -5.12 -27.90 -1.95
C ARG A 131 -4.81 -29.25 -2.61
N ALA A 132 -5.24 -29.42 -3.85
CA ALA A 132 -5.16 -30.69 -4.57
C ALA A 132 -3.73 -31.29 -4.57
N ALA A 133 -2.72 -30.44 -4.75
CA ALA A 133 -1.32 -30.83 -4.90
C ALA A 133 -0.54 -31.02 -3.59
N THR A 134 -0.81 -30.25 -2.54
CA THR A 134 -0.04 -30.32 -1.27
C THR A 134 -0.82 -31.01 -0.15
N LYS A 135 -2.12 -31.23 -0.33
CA LYS A 135 -3.06 -31.64 0.74
C LYS A 135 -3.05 -30.70 1.95
N ALA A 136 -2.42 -29.53 1.82
CA ALA A 136 -2.47 -28.49 2.81
C ALA A 136 -3.84 -27.81 2.74
N SER A 137 -4.42 -27.54 3.90
CA SER A 137 -5.71 -26.87 3.99
C SER A 137 -5.55 -25.36 3.85
N ALA A 138 -6.43 -24.76 3.06
CA ALA A 138 -6.81 -23.36 3.14
C ALA A 138 -8.21 -23.29 3.75
N VAL A 139 -8.38 -22.38 4.70
CA VAL A 139 -9.61 -22.33 5.48
C VAL A 139 -10.28 -20.99 5.24
N TRP A 140 -11.50 -21.03 4.69
CA TRP A 140 -12.34 -19.87 4.44
C TRP A 140 -13.27 -19.66 5.62
N THR A 141 -13.34 -18.41 6.07
CA THR A 141 -14.16 -18.02 7.21
C THR A 141 -14.99 -16.82 6.80
N LYS A 142 -16.32 -16.88 6.81
CA LYS A 142 -17.21 -15.75 6.45
C LYS A 142 -17.06 -14.61 7.46
N LEU A 143 -16.59 -13.43 7.03
CA LEU A 143 -16.58 -12.20 7.84
C LEU A 143 -17.92 -11.48 7.83
N ALA A 144 -18.84 -11.97 7.01
CA ALA A 144 -19.93 -11.18 6.49
C ALA A 144 -20.80 -11.87 5.48
N PRO A 145 -22.04 -11.41 5.29
CA PRO A 145 -22.64 -11.25 4.00
C PRO A 145 -21.71 -10.78 2.85
N GLY A 146 -20.92 -11.71 2.33
CA GLY A 146 -20.05 -11.50 1.21
C GLY A 146 -18.66 -10.94 1.50
N VAL A 147 -18.18 -11.07 2.73
CA VAL A 147 -16.77 -10.88 3.14
C VAL A 147 -16.35 -12.16 3.82
N TYR A 148 -15.11 -12.59 3.60
CA TYR A 148 -14.49 -13.77 4.14
C TYR A 148 -13.08 -13.43 4.64
N SER A 149 -12.47 -14.30 5.42
CA SER A 149 -11.06 -14.28 5.76
C SER A 149 -10.54 -15.63 5.36
N VAL A 150 -9.35 -15.66 4.79
CA VAL A 150 -8.79 -16.89 4.26
C VAL A 150 -7.41 -17.11 4.81
N LEU A 151 -7.30 -18.19 5.59
CA LEU A 151 -6.05 -18.69 6.12
C LEU A 151 -5.37 -19.56 5.09
N ASN A 152 -4.05 -19.40 5.02
CA ASN A 152 -3.19 -20.12 4.12
C ASN A 152 -3.75 -20.03 2.71
N PRO A 153 -3.96 -18.81 2.18
CA PRO A 153 -4.61 -18.68 0.91
C PRO A 153 -3.77 -19.38 -0.17
N GLY A 154 -2.45 -19.53 0.03
CA GLY A 154 -1.60 -20.25 -0.92
C GLY A 154 -1.55 -21.77 -0.76
N GLY A 155 -2.20 -22.36 0.25
CA GLY A 155 -2.20 -23.80 0.49
C GLY A 155 -0.79 -24.39 0.64
N ALA A 156 0.12 -23.67 1.30
CA ALA A 156 1.47 -24.14 1.59
C ALA A 156 1.49 -24.89 2.93
N ALA A 157 2.32 -25.95 3.03
CA ALA A 157 2.44 -26.71 4.27
C ALA A 157 3.04 -25.83 5.37
N GLY A 158 2.37 -25.76 6.51
CA GLY A 158 2.80 -24.91 7.63
C GLY A 158 2.65 -23.40 7.40
N ALA A 159 2.03 -22.93 6.31
CA ALA A 159 1.85 -21.51 6.06
C ALA A 159 0.67 -20.92 6.85
N THR A 160 0.89 -19.70 7.32
CA THR A 160 0.00 -19.01 8.25
C THR A 160 -0.50 -17.65 7.73
N LEU A 161 -0.14 -17.28 6.49
CA LEU A 161 -0.58 -16.05 5.81
C LEU A 161 -2.10 -15.96 5.80
N SER A 162 -2.65 -14.80 6.15
CA SER A 162 -4.09 -14.55 6.18
C SER A 162 -4.46 -13.22 5.57
N VAL A 163 -5.68 -13.18 5.08
CA VAL A 163 -6.18 -12.11 4.25
C VAL A 163 -7.69 -12.03 4.31
N ILE A 164 -8.22 -10.82 4.35
CA ILE A 164 -9.61 -10.55 4.04
C ILE A 164 -9.85 -11.03 2.61
N ALA A 165 -10.82 -11.89 2.45
CA ALA A 165 -11.44 -12.23 1.20
C ALA A 165 -12.85 -11.64 1.13
N PHE A 166 -13.50 -11.70 -0.02
CA PHE A 166 -14.90 -11.37 -0.17
C PHE A 166 -15.58 -12.40 -1.02
N ASN A 167 -16.88 -12.56 -0.83
CA ASN A 167 -17.76 -13.26 -1.74
C ASN A 167 -18.97 -12.38 -2.03
N GLN A 168 -18.86 -11.62 -3.09
CA GLN A 168 -19.77 -10.50 -3.30
C GLN A 168 -21.14 -10.95 -3.82
N THR A 169 -21.27 -12.20 -4.31
CA THR A 169 -22.44 -12.64 -5.11
C THR A 169 -23.03 -14.00 -4.71
N GLY A 170 -22.45 -14.69 -3.74
CA GLY A 170 -22.81 -16.08 -3.43
C GLY A 170 -22.20 -17.11 -4.39
N SER A 171 -21.40 -16.74 -5.39
CA SER A 171 -20.71 -17.70 -6.30
C SER A 171 -19.26 -17.34 -6.61
N THR A 172 -18.80 -16.19 -6.12
CA THR A 172 -17.51 -15.59 -6.46
C THR A 172 -16.71 -15.37 -5.21
N ILE A 173 -15.39 -15.37 -5.33
CA ILE A 173 -14.51 -15.15 -4.20
C ILE A 173 -13.27 -14.35 -4.59
N ASN A 174 -12.68 -13.60 -3.68
CA ASN A 174 -11.42 -12.87 -3.93
C ASN A 174 -10.75 -12.44 -2.64
N ILE A 175 -9.47 -12.08 -2.67
CA ILE A 175 -8.73 -11.42 -1.60
C ILE A 175 -8.35 -10.01 -2.04
N PRO A 176 -8.88 -8.92 -1.44
CA PRO A 176 -8.39 -7.56 -1.66
C PRO A 176 -6.90 -7.48 -1.40
N GLN A 177 -6.26 -6.61 -2.19
CA GLN A 177 -4.95 -6.14 -1.85
C GLN A 177 -5.02 -5.49 -0.48
N GLN A 178 -4.37 -6.14 0.44
CA GLN A 178 -4.17 -5.69 1.79
C GLN A 178 -2.70 -5.93 2.08
N ASN A 179 -2.22 -5.26 3.09
CA ASN A 179 -1.08 -5.88 3.74
C ASN A 179 -1.70 -7.13 4.37
N ALA A 180 -1.27 -8.31 3.93
CA ALA A 180 -1.66 -9.52 4.61
C ALA A 180 -1.19 -9.46 6.05
N SER A 181 -1.56 -10.50 6.79
CA SER A 181 -1.10 -10.72 8.14
C SER A 181 0.41 -10.56 8.34
N ASP A 182 1.25 -10.75 7.32
CA ASP A 182 2.70 -10.61 7.40
C ASP A 182 3.22 -9.22 6.97
N GLY A 183 2.34 -8.24 6.78
CA GLY A 183 2.70 -6.89 6.33
C GLY A 183 3.06 -6.82 4.85
N THR A 184 3.24 -7.97 4.21
CA THR A 184 3.52 -8.05 2.79
C THR A 184 2.25 -7.75 2.02
N SER A 185 2.44 -7.08 0.89
CA SER A 185 1.34 -6.85 -0.02
C SER A 185 0.84 -8.19 -0.55
N THR A 186 -0.41 -8.49 -0.26
CA THR A 186 -1.02 -9.78 -0.58
C THR A 186 -2.39 -9.60 -1.21
N ALA A 187 -2.60 -10.37 -2.27
CA ALA A 187 -3.86 -10.49 -2.99
C ALA A 187 -4.01 -11.92 -3.56
N SER A 188 -5.17 -12.21 -4.14
CA SER A 188 -5.40 -13.40 -4.97
C SER A 188 -5.62 -13.02 -6.45
N ALA A 189 -5.57 -14.03 -7.33
CA ALA A 189 -5.89 -13.94 -8.76
C ALA A 189 -6.39 -15.29 -9.33
N ASN A 190 -6.93 -15.33 -10.54
CA ASN A 190 -7.49 -16.54 -11.18
C ASN A 190 -8.49 -17.29 -10.28
N GLU A 191 -9.32 -16.53 -9.56
CA GLU A 191 -10.32 -17.03 -8.65
C GLU A 191 -11.45 -17.72 -9.42
N THR A 192 -11.64 -19.01 -9.19
CA THR A 192 -12.84 -19.73 -9.62
C THR A 192 -13.50 -20.34 -8.41
N TYR A 193 -14.83 -20.40 -8.36
CA TYR A 193 -15.56 -21.24 -7.42
C TYR A 193 -16.62 -22.03 -8.18
N ASN A 194 -16.66 -23.34 -7.95
CA ASN A 194 -17.67 -24.23 -8.47
C ASN A 194 -18.56 -24.67 -7.31
N ILE A 195 -19.80 -24.18 -7.31
CA ILE A 195 -20.80 -24.48 -6.27
C ILE A 195 -21.13 -25.97 -6.24
N ALA A 196 -21.27 -26.62 -7.41
CA ALA A 196 -21.64 -28.03 -7.50
C ALA A 196 -20.60 -28.95 -6.86
N THR A 197 -19.31 -28.59 -6.95
CA THR A 197 -18.20 -29.36 -6.38
C THR A 197 -17.62 -28.74 -5.11
N SER A 198 -18.18 -27.62 -4.63
CA SER A 198 -17.65 -26.83 -3.52
C SER A 198 -16.12 -26.67 -3.59
N SER A 199 -15.62 -26.26 -4.76
CA SER A 199 -14.19 -26.17 -5.00
C SER A 199 -13.84 -24.80 -5.54
N TYR A 200 -12.68 -24.29 -5.17
CA TYR A 200 -12.16 -23.06 -5.74
C TYR A 200 -10.74 -23.22 -6.27
N SER A 201 -10.31 -22.28 -7.09
CA SER A 201 -8.89 -22.14 -7.37
C SER A 201 -8.50 -20.68 -7.39
N TRP A 202 -7.24 -20.39 -7.10
CA TRP A 202 -6.64 -19.07 -7.27
C TRP A 202 -5.10 -19.15 -7.32
N VAL A 203 -4.47 -18.07 -7.74
CA VAL A 203 -3.06 -17.77 -7.60
C VAL A 203 -2.93 -16.81 -6.44
N ILE A 204 -1.97 -17.01 -5.54
CA ILE A 204 -1.65 -16.03 -4.50
C ILE A 204 -0.52 -15.15 -4.98
N ILE A 205 -0.78 -13.86 -4.93
CA ILE A 205 0.17 -12.81 -5.24
C ILE A 205 0.69 -12.30 -3.90
N ASN A 206 1.86 -12.77 -3.51
CA ASN A 206 2.58 -12.38 -2.30
C ASN A 206 4.07 -12.69 -2.55
N PRO A 207 5.02 -11.85 -2.09
CA PRO A 207 6.46 -12.07 -2.32
C PRO A 207 7.00 -13.44 -1.90
N GLY A 208 6.36 -14.12 -0.94
CA GLY A 208 6.67 -15.47 -0.48
C GLY A 208 5.97 -16.61 -1.21
N TYR A 209 5.16 -16.32 -2.25
CA TYR A 209 4.39 -17.32 -3.00
C TYR A 209 4.73 -17.31 -4.48
N GLY A 210 4.92 -18.48 -5.08
CA GLY A 210 5.08 -18.63 -6.54
C GLY A 210 3.77 -18.41 -7.31
N GLY A 211 3.87 -18.10 -8.61
CA GLY A 211 2.74 -17.70 -9.47
C GLY A 211 1.82 -18.81 -9.98
N SER A 212 1.92 -20.03 -9.46
CA SER A 212 1.12 -21.16 -9.95
C SER A 212 -0.34 -21.09 -9.51
N LEU A 213 -1.26 -21.59 -10.35
CA LEU A 213 -2.65 -21.82 -9.98
C LEU A 213 -2.74 -22.89 -8.88
N ARG A 214 -3.61 -22.66 -7.90
CA ARG A 214 -3.80 -23.51 -6.73
C ARG A 214 -5.28 -23.84 -6.63
N SER A 215 -5.61 -25.11 -6.79
CA SER A 215 -6.99 -25.60 -6.70
C SER A 215 -7.23 -26.26 -5.35
N PHE A 216 -8.42 -26.03 -4.82
CA PHE A 216 -8.84 -26.31 -3.46
C PHE A 216 -10.25 -26.91 -3.47
N VAL A 217 -10.47 -27.99 -2.73
CA VAL A 217 -11.76 -28.68 -2.68
C VAL A 217 -12.24 -28.75 -1.24
N LYS A 218 -13.48 -28.34 -0.98
CA LYS A 218 -14.08 -28.39 0.35
C LYS A 218 -14.10 -29.83 0.86
N GLN A 219 -13.77 -30.00 2.14
CA GLN A 219 -13.86 -31.29 2.85
C GLN A 219 -15.15 -31.39 3.66
#